data_AF-A0A9E5U646-F1
#
_entry.id   AF-A0A9E5U646-F1
#
_cell.length_a   1.000
_cell.length_b   1.000
_cell.length_c   1.000
_cell.angle_alpha   90.00
_cell.angle_beta   90.00
_cell.angle_gamma   90.00
#
_symmetry.space_group_name_H-M   'P 1'
#
loop_
_entity.id
_entity.type
_entity.pdbx_description
1 polymer ?
#
loop_
_entity_poly.entity_id
_entity_poly.type
_entity_poly.pdbx_seq_one_letter_code
_entity_poly.pdbx_strand_id
1 'polypeptide(L)'
;MKLLVDKANQHIAKHLRASKFYMIGARAEASFVNYRVDGDKALIHVDVEVGDEVVDSGVIHVSKFKEISKNPELQLTREAVLMGGTKKGTHVKVWLTPDSVYWEAARGRTYLEGFKRHDLVCSYDLLYVGIATKQDSYQRLIKDAHHGRLKVLSEEQARKTGAHPSDEIILFLFDIDQLGIQTISAEDPDINLFRGSEQARVVADAEKAFVKLLDPGYNTVKFRNYPKGEDGLYGLGLTNYAYMLNENIRFNTAQSMFKGAYSEAGFDNRQDTIVVEGDNVELIFAKAGE
;
A
#
# COMPACT_ATOMS: atom_id res chain seq x y z
N MET A 1 8.59 15.45 -2.20
CA MET A 1 8.87 15.17 -3.64
C MET A 1 10.30 15.52 -4.09
N LYS A 2 10.85 16.70 -3.73
CA LYS A 2 12.24 17.11 -4.06
C LYS A 2 13.31 16.06 -3.66
N LEU A 3 13.08 15.37 -2.55
CA LEU A 3 13.92 14.27 -2.05
C LEU A 3 13.97 13.05 -3.00
N LEU A 4 12.87 12.68 -3.66
CA LEU A 4 12.82 11.48 -4.52
C LEU A 4 13.56 11.66 -5.86
N VAL A 5 13.82 12.90 -6.25
CA VAL A 5 14.55 13.27 -7.47
C VAL A 5 16.04 13.49 -7.20
N ASP A 6 16.44 13.49 -5.92
CA ASP A 6 17.83 13.64 -5.51
C ASP A 6 18.65 12.41 -5.92
N LYS A 7 19.90 12.64 -6.36
CA LYS A 7 20.85 11.56 -6.66
C LYS A 7 21.04 10.62 -5.47
N ALA A 8 20.98 11.13 -4.24
CA ALA A 8 21.10 10.33 -3.02
C ALA A 8 20.00 9.25 -2.90
N ASN A 9 18.84 9.47 -3.52
CA ASN A 9 17.65 8.61 -3.41
C ASN A 9 17.34 7.82 -4.69
N GLN A 10 18.32 7.70 -5.61
CA GLN A 10 18.13 6.94 -6.86
C GLN A 10 17.76 5.47 -6.66
N HIS A 11 18.19 4.86 -5.55
CA HIS A 11 17.82 3.49 -5.19
C HIS A 11 16.31 3.38 -4.89
N ILE A 12 15.73 4.35 -4.15
CA ILE A 12 14.28 4.45 -3.93
C ILE A 12 13.59 4.64 -5.27
N ALA A 13 14.04 5.59 -6.09
CA ALA A 13 13.47 5.80 -7.41
C ALA A 13 13.48 4.52 -8.27
N LYS A 14 14.52 3.69 -8.19
CA LYS A 14 14.56 2.40 -8.90
C LYS A 14 13.42 1.46 -8.47
N HIS A 15 13.14 1.36 -7.18
CA HIS A 15 12.02 0.56 -6.67
C HIS A 15 10.68 1.14 -7.11
N LEU A 16 10.50 2.45 -7.00
CA LEU A 16 9.27 3.11 -7.47
C LEU A 16 9.06 2.86 -8.97
N ARG A 17 10.11 2.88 -9.79
CA ARG A 17 10.03 2.63 -11.24
C ARG A 17 9.58 1.22 -11.64
N ALA A 18 9.81 0.24 -10.77
CA ALA A 18 9.44 -1.15 -11.02
C ALA A 18 7.92 -1.32 -11.00
N SER A 19 7.25 -0.62 -10.07
CA SER A 19 5.79 -0.66 -9.95
C SER A 19 5.11 -0.10 -11.20
N LYS A 20 4.24 -0.93 -11.79
CA LYS A 20 3.42 -0.59 -12.97
C LYS A 20 1.94 -0.38 -12.63
N PHE A 21 1.54 -0.72 -11.41
CA PHE A 21 0.19 -0.58 -10.90
C PHE A 21 0.20 0.29 -9.66
N TYR A 22 -0.68 1.28 -9.60
CA TYR A 22 -0.72 2.23 -8.50
C TYR A 22 -2.15 2.60 -8.13
N MET A 23 -2.31 2.99 -6.88
CA MET A 23 -3.55 3.56 -6.36
C MET A 23 -3.25 4.89 -5.67
N ILE A 24 -4.20 5.80 -5.73
CA ILE A 24 -4.20 7.04 -4.96
C ILE A 24 -5.31 6.90 -3.94
N GLY A 25 -4.94 6.90 -2.68
CA GLY A 25 -5.87 6.93 -1.57
C GLY A 25 -5.75 8.24 -0.80
N ALA A 26 -6.74 8.54 0.02
CA ALA A 26 -6.66 9.62 0.97
C ALA A 26 -7.24 9.25 2.33
N ARG A 27 -6.65 9.80 3.38
CA ARG A 27 -7.10 9.65 4.78
C ARG A 27 -6.71 10.93 5.50
N ALA A 28 -7.48 11.28 6.53
CA ALA A 28 -7.04 12.31 7.46
C ALA A 28 -5.60 12.05 7.94
N GLU A 29 -4.86 13.13 8.16
CA GLU A 29 -3.46 13.08 8.57
C GLU A 29 -3.28 12.17 9.80
N ALA A 30 -2.31 11.26 9.76
CA ALA A 30 -1.92 10.50 10.93
C ALA A 30 -0.73 11.15 11.63
N SER A 31 -0.77 11.18 12.95
CA SER A 31 0.26 11.81 13.78
C SER A 31 0.59 10.95 15.00
N PHE A 32 1.84 10.99 15.44
CA PHE A 32 2.22 10.61 16.79
C PHE A 32 1.86 11.72 17.77
N VAL A 33 1.21 11.36 18.87
CA VAL A 33 0.85 12.29 19.96
C VAL A 33 1.18 11.66 21.32
N ASN A 34 1.08 12.45 22.39
CA ASN A 34 1.25 12.01 23.79
C ASN A 34 2.55 11.23 24.06
N TYR A 35 3.66 11.64 23.44
CA TYR A 35 4.92 10.91 23.55
C TYR A 35 5.48 10.92 24.98
N ARG A 36 5.98 9.77 25.43
CA ARG A 36 6.70 9.63 26.70
C ARG A 36 7.94 8.76 26.52
N VAL A 37 9.10 9.27 26.93
CA VAL A 37 10.36 8.53 26.91
C VAL A 37 10.68 7.98 28.29
N ASP A 38 10.86 6.67 28.40
CA ASP A 38 11.41 5.99 29.57
C ASP A 38 12.88 5.68 29.28
N GLY A 39 13.77 6.56 29.76
CA GLY A 39 15.21 6.47 29.52
C GLY A 39 15.86 5.25 30.17
N ASP A 40 15.36 4.81 31.33
CA ASP A 40 15.90 3.67 32.06
C ASP A 40 15.61 2.35 31.35
N LYS A 41 14.43 2.24 30.74
CA LYS A 41 14.03 1.06 29.95
C LYS A 41 14.31 1.19 28.46
N ALA A 42 14.79 2.35 28.01
CA ALA A 42 14.98 2.70 26.60
C ALA A 42 13.70 2.48 25.76
N LEU A 43 12.56 2.97 26.26
CA LEU A 43 11.24 2.88 25.62
C LEU A 43 10.73 4.25 25.21
N ILE A 44 10.05 4.31 24.07
CA ILE A 44 9.26 5.47 23.65
C ILE A 44 7.80 5.00 23.54
N HIS A 45 6.94 5.56 24.38
CA HIS A 45 5.50 5.39 24.27
C HIS A 45 4.94 6.48 23.36
N VAL A 46 4.03 6.10 22.47
CA VAL A 46 3.32 7.03 21.57
C VAL A 46 1.88 6.60 21.41
N ASP A 47 1.01 7.59 21.27
CA ASP A 47 -0.34 7.39 20.76
C ASP A 47 -0.36 7.74 19.26
N VAL A 48 -1.28 7.11 18.53
CA VAL A 48 -1.52 7.39 17.11
C VAL A 48 -2.87 8.07 16.96
N GLU A 49 -2.83 9.28 16.43
CA GLU A 49 -4.00 10.08 16.06
C GLU A 49 -4.22 9.98 14.55
N VAL A 50 -5.48 9.89 14.11
CA VAL A 50 -5.90 10.06 12.71
C VAL A 50 -6.94 11.17 12.67
N GLY A 51 -6.65 12.25 11.93
CA GLY A 51 -7.44 13.47 12.05
C GLY A 51 -7.25 14.10 13.43
N ASP A 52 -8.29 14.09 14.24
CA ASP A 52 -8.29 14.64 15.62
C ASP A 52 -8.69 13.58 16.67
N GLU A 53 -8.70 12.29 16.27
CA GLU A 53 -9.04 11.17 17.16
C GLU A 53 -7.83 10.29 17.42
N VAL A 54 -7.53 10.05 18.70
CA VAL A 54 -6.55 9.02 19.11
C VAL A 54 -7.18 7.66 18.91
N VAL A 55 -6.65 6.89 17.96
CA VAL A 55 -7.24 5.64 17.50
C VAL A 55 -6.49 4.41 18.00
N ASP A 56 -5.21 4.54 18.35
CA ASP A 56 -4.35 3.43 18.78
C ASP A 56 -3.15 3.94 19.60
N SER A 57 -2.36 3.02 20.15
CA SER A 57 -1.12 3.33 20.88
C SER A 57 -0.08 2.23 20.72
N GLY A 58 1.17 2.56 21.01
CA GLY A 58 2.25 1.59 20.98
C GLY A 58 3.53 2.05 21.66
N VAL A 59 4.49 1.13 21.67
CA VAL A 59 5.78 1.28 22.32
C VAL A 59 6.88 0.92 21.32
N ILE A 60 7.87 1.80 21.22
CA ILE A 60 9.08 1.61 20.44
C ILE A 60 10.23 1.28 21.40
N HIS A 61 10.80 0.10 21.25
CA HIS A 61 11.91 -0.41 22.06
C HIS A 61 13.24 0.01 21.43
N VAL A 62 13.80 1.14 21.88
CA VAL A 62 15.02 1.75 21.29
C VAL A 62 16.21 0.80 21.35
N SER A 63 16.32 0.02 22.44
CA SER A 63 17.41 -0.95 22.65
C SER A 63 17.40 -2.14 21.68
N LYS A 64 16.29 -2.37 20.96
CA LYS A 64 16.14 -3.51 20.04
C LYS A 64 16.57 -3.20 18.60
N PHE A 65 16.90 -1.94 18.28
CA PHE A 65 17.47 -1.60 16.98
C PHE A 65 18.97 -1.91 16.95
N LYS A 66 19.43 -2.55 15.87
CA LYS A 66 20.86 -2.95 15.72
C LYS A 66 21.71 -1.82 15.16
N GLU A 67 21.08 -0.88 14.47
CA GLU A 67 21.68 0.20 13.69
C GLU A 67 21.97 1.45 14.52
N ILE A 68 21.53 1.46 15.78
CA ILE A 68 21.56 2.62 16.67
C ILE A 68 22.63 2.44 17.75
N SER A 69 23.33 3.52 18.12
CA SER A 69 24.24 3.52 19.26
C SER A 69 23.49 3.33 20.58
N LYS A 70 24.19 2.96 21.66
CA LYS A 70 23.59 2.78 22.99
C LYS A 70 22.85 4.03 23.50
N ASN A 71 23.33 5.22 23.14
CA ASN A 71 22.72 6.50 23.48
C ASN A 71 22.49 7.29 22.19
N PRO A 72 21.36 7.08 21.49
CA PRO A 72 21.01 7.90 20.34
C PRO A 72 20.49 9.26 20.75
N GLU A 73 20.69 10.23 19.86
CA GLU A 73 19.87 11.43 19.81
C GLU A 73 18.48 11.04 19.27
N LEU A 74 17.45 11.48 19.98
CA LEU A 74 16.05 11.26 19.65
C LEU A 74 15.44 12.59 19.23
N GLN A 75 14.73 12.59 18.11
CA GLN A 75 13.86 13.68 17.72
C GLN A 75 12.46 13.12 17.51
N LEU A 76 11.55 13.55 18.39
CA LEU A 76 10.14 13.15 18.37
C LEU A 76 9.32 14.32 17.84
N THR A 77 8.64 14.11 16.72
CA THR A 77 7.69 15.05 16.14
C THR A 77 6.35 14.36 15.94
N ARG A 78 5.34 15.11 15.49
CA ARG A 78 4.03 14.53 15.17
C ARG A 78 4.12 13.61 13.94
N GLU A 79 5.02 13.92 13.02
CA GLU A 79 5.18 13.25 11.74
C GLU A 79 6.13 12.04 11.85
N ALA A 80 7.07 12.07 12.80
CA ALA A 80 8.09 11.04 12.89
C ALA A 80 8.77 10.89 14.26
N VAL A 81 9.24 9.67 14.51
CA VAL A 81 10.27 9.35 15.49
C VAL A 81 11.58 9.13 14.72
N LEU A 82 12.54 10.03 14.93
CA LEU A 82 13.87 9.98 14.31
C LEU A 82 14.91 9.63 15.37
N MET A 83 15.79 8.68 15.03
CA MET A 83 16.85 8.21 15.92
C MET A 83 18.19 8.15 15.18
N GLY A 84 19.25 8.69 15.78
CA GLY A 84 20.59 8.78 15.17
C GLY A 84 21.62 9.40 16.10
N GLY A 85 22.90 9.51 15.71
CA GLY A 85 23.96 10.03 16.59
C GLY A 85 25.20 10.55 15.87
N THR A 86 25.96 11.40 16.57
CA THR A 86 26.81 12.49 16.05
C THR A 86 28.28 12.12 15.79
N LYS A 87 28.67 12.07 14.51
CA LYS A 87 30.00 12.52 14.04
C LYS A 87 29.84 13.24 12.69
N LYS A 88 29.91 14.58 12.71
CA LYS A 88 29.90 15.48 11.54
C LYS A 88 28.70 15.33 10.58
N GLY A 89 27.50 15.32 11.14
CA GLY A 89 26.24 15.34 10.39
C GLY A 89 25.18 14.50 11.08
N THR A 90 24.00 15.07 11.22
CA THR A 90 22.77 14.46 11.75
C THR A 90 22.29 13.32 10.83
N HIS A 91 23.02 12.20 10.81
CA HIS A 91 22.60 11.02 10.07
C HIS A 91 21.54 10.27 10.87
N VAL A 92 20.27 10.57 10.60
CA VAL A 92 19.14 9.74 11.01
C VAL A 92 19.40 8.30 10.54
N LYS A 93 19.37 7.36 11.47
CA LYS A 93 19.56 5.92 11.21
C LYS A 93 18.24 5.18 11.15
N VAL A 94 17.30 5.60 12.00
CA VAL A 94 15.94 5.07 12.01
C VAL A 94 14.97 6.24 11.89
N TRP A 95 14.00 6.06 11.01
CA TRP A 95 12.92 7.00 10.76
C TRP A 95 11.62 6.20 10.76
N LEU A 96 10.81 6.40 11.79
CA LEU A 96 9.47 5.83 11.89
C LEU A 96 8.44 6.94 11.74
N THR A 97 7.52 6.80 10.80
CA THR A 97 6.28 7.57 10.67
C THR A 97 5.09 6.77 11.19
N PRO A 98 3.92 7.41 11.44
CA PRO A 98 2.70 6.72 11.79
C PRO A 98 2.35 5.57 10.84
N ASP A 99 2.47 5.73 9.52
CA ASP A 99 2.19 4.63 8.59
C ASP A 99 3.27 3.54 8.60
N SER A 100 4.55 3.90 8.73
CA SER A 100 5.65 2.92 8.71
C SER A 100 5.61 1.96 9.91
N VAL A 101 5.13 2.41 11.08
CA VAL A 101 5.07 1.54 12.26
C VAL A 101 4.06 0.41 12.06
N TYR A 102 2.94 0.64 11.37
CA TYR A 102 1.99 -0.44 11.05
C TYR A 102 2.56 -1.39 10.01
N TRP A 103 3.29 -0.88 9.03
CA TRP A 103 3.97 -1.70 8.02
C TRP A 103 5.02 -2.64 8.64
N GLU A 104 5.84 -2.11 9.56
CA GLU A 104 6.84 -2.87 10.29
C GLU A 104 6.20 -3.81 11.33
N ALA A 105 5.15 -3.38 12.04
CA ALA A 105 4.44 -4.21 13.00
C ALA A 105 3.79 -5.42 12.34
N ALA A 106 3.20 -5.26 11.14
CA ALA A 106 2.63 -6.35 10.35
C ALA A 106 3.66 -7.45 10.03
N ARG A 107 4.95 -7.11 9.97
CA ARG A 107 6.09 -8.01 9.71
C ARG A 107 6.76 -8.52 10.99
N GLY A 108 6.11 -8.35 12.14
CA GLY A 108 6.56 -8.91 13.41
C GLY A 108 7.86 -8.29 13.94
N ARG A 109 8.14 -7.02 13.63
CA ARG A 109 9.34 -6.35 14.15
C ARG A 109 9.31 -6.29 15.67
N THR A 110 10.30 -6.92 16.29
CA THR A 110 10.39 -7.07 17.74
C THR A 110 10.60 -5.76 18.51
N TYR A 111 11.01 -4.70 17.81
CA TYR A 111 11.19 -3.36 18.37
C TYR A 111 9.88 -2.56 18.49
N LEU A 112 8.76 -3.10 17.99
CA LEU A 112 7.42 -2.51 18.15
C LEU A 112 6.55 -3.41 19.03
N GLU A 113 5.74 -2.77 19.86
CA GLU A 113 4.71 -3.40 20.68
C GLU A 113 3.46 -2.50 20.64
N GLY A 114 2.26 -3.08 20.54
CA GLY A 114 1.03 -2.31 20.26
C GLY A 114 0.78 -2.17 18.76
N PHE A 115 0.30 -1.01 18.31
CA PHE A 115 0.01 -0.71 16.89
C PHE A 115 -0.87 -1.76 16.21
N LYS A 116 -1.97 -2.14 16.86
CA LYS A 116 -2.80 -3.27 16.43
C LYS A 116 -3.97 -2.85 15.54
N ARG A 117 -4.39 -1.59 15.61
CA ARG A 117 -5.60 -1.07 14.94
C ARG A 117 -5.31 -0.53 13.55
N HIS A 118 -4.69 -1.37 12.72
CA HIS A 118 -4.46 -1.08 11.30
C HIS A 118 -5.77 -0.80 10.54
N ASP A 119 -6.90 -1.31 11.02
CA ASP A 119 -8.22 -1.08 10.46
C ASP A 119 -8.71 0.36 10.58
N LEU A 120 -8.26 1.07 11.62
CA LEU A 120 -8.55 2.50 11.80
C LEU A 120 -7.47 3.38 11.20
N VAL A 121 -6.21 2.97 11.34
CA VAL A 121 -5.10 3.76 10.82
C VAL A 121 -4.99 3.57 9.32
N CYS A 122 -4.74 2.37 8.81
CA CYS A 122 -4.52 2.11 7.39
C CYS A 122 -5.82 1.97 6.57
N SER A 123 -6.78 2.87 6.80
CA SER A 123 -8.05 2.94 6.07
C SER A 123 -8.10 4.22 5.24
N TYR A 124 -8.24 4.07 3.93
CA TYR A 124 -8.12 5.16 2.97
C TYR A 124 -9.31 5.18 2.02
N ASP A 125 -9.81 6.36 1.68
CA ASP A 125 -10.73 6.53 0.56
C ASP A 125 -9.96 6.31 -0.74
N LEU A 126 -10.39 5.36 -1.56
CA LEU A 126 -9.76 5.08 -2.84
C LEU A 126 -10.25 6.07 -3.89
N LEU A 127 -9.36 6.99 -4.26
CA LEU A 127 -9.66 8.09 -5.17
C LEU A 127 -9.43 7.68 -6.63
N TYR A 128 -8.35 6.93 -6.89
CA TYR A 128 -7.94 6.57 -8.24
C TYR A 128 -7.16 5.26 -8.27
N VAL A 129 -7.36 4.47 -9.32
CA VAL A 129 -6.56 3.28 -9.67
C VAL A 129 -5.98 3.50 -11.06
N GLY A 130 -4.70 3.18 -11.26
CA GLY A 130 -4.13 3.26 -12.60
C GLY A 130 -2.85 2.50 -12.81
N ILE A 131 -2.41 2.50 -14.08
CA ILE A 131 -1.20 1.81 -14.51
C ILE A 131 -0.22 2.72 -15.25
N ALA A 132 1.02 2.26 -15.35
CA ALA A 132 2.13 2.96 -16.01
C ALA A 132 2.57 2.19 -17.28
N THR A 133 1.89 2.44 -18.42
CA THR A 133 2.00 1.63 -19.65
C THR A 133 3.24 1.87 -20.52
N LYS A 134 3.74 3.11 -20.62
CA LYS A 134 4.87 3.50 -21.51
C LYS A 134 6.06 4.15 -20.78
N GLN A 135 5.76 4.81 -19.67
CA GLN A 135 6.71 5.41 -18.75
C GLN A 135 6.53 4.73 -17.40
N ASP A 136 7.58 4.59 -16.61
CA ASP A 136 7.48 4.03 -15.26
C ASP A 136 6.59 4.91 -14.33
N SER A 137 6.04 4.32 -13.25
CA SER A 137 5.14 5.05 -12.34
C SER A 137 5.81 6.28 -11.72
N TYR A 138 7.14 6.23 -11.51
CA TYR A 138 7.94 7.39 -11.11
C TYR A 138 7.86 8.54 -12.13
N GLN A 139 8.05 8.29 -13.42
CA GLN A 139 7.91 9.32 -14.45
C GLN A 139 6.48 9.85 -14.51
N ARG A 140 5.48 8.96 -14.46
CA ARG A 140 4.05 9.31 -14.59
C ARG A 140 3.46 10.03 -13.36
N LEU A 141 3.98 9.77 -12.17
CA LEU A 141 3.45 10.31 -10.91
C LEU A 141 4.33 11.40 -10.31
N ILE A 142 5.66 11.32 -10.51
CA ILE A 142 6.63 12.19 -9.83
C ILE A 142 7.25 13.21 -10.80
N LYS A 143 7.44 12.88 -12.08
CA LYS A 143 8.13 13.75 -13.05
C LYS A 143 7.19 14.53 -13.99
N ASP A 144 6.27 13.83 -14.64
CA ASP A 144 5.29 14.36 -15.58
C ASP A 144 3.92 14.13 -14.97
N ALA A 145 3.37 15.13 -14.28
CA ALA A 145 2.15 14.98 -13.52
C ALA A 145 0.96 14.60 -14.43
N HIS A 146 0.63 13.30 -14.49
CA HIS A 146 -0.47 12.79 -15.30
C HIS A 146 -1.81 13.40 -14.88
N HIS A 147 -2.71 13.65 -15.84
CA HIS A 147 -3.97 14.38 -15.63
C HIS A 147 -4.81 13.88 -14.45
N GLY A 148 -4.88 12.56 -14.22
CA GLY A 148 -5.60 11.98 -13.08
C GLY A 148 -5.02 12.37 -11.71
N ARG A 149 -3.69 12.35 -11.57
CA ARG A 149 -3.02 12.78 -10.32
C ARG A 149 -3.14 14.29 -10.12
N LEU A 150 -2.94 15.08 -11.18
CA LEU A 150 -3.12 16.53 -11.10
C LEU A 150 -4.52 16.87 -10.62
N LYS A 151 -5.53 16.20 -11.17
CA LYS A 151 -6.92 16.38 -10.79
C LYS A 151 -7.17 16.08 -9.31
N VAL A 152 -6.69 14.93 -8.82
CA VAL A 152 -6.78 14.59 -7.39
C VAL A 152 -6.09 15.65 -6.54
N LEU A 153 -4.85 16.03 -6.85
CA LEU A 153 -4.11 17.02 -6.06
C LEU A 153 -4.70 18.44 -6.13
N SER A 154 -5.45 18.77 -7.18
CA SER A 154 -6.06 20.10 -7.36
C SER A 154 -7.48 20.20 -6.83
N GLU A 155 -8.24 19.10 -6.82
CA GLU A 155 -9.67 19.10 -6.50
C GLU A 155 -10.00 18.43 -5.16
N GLU A 156 -9.11 17.58 -4.62
CA GLU A 156 -9.38 16.88 -3.37
C GLU A 156 -9.41 17.84 -2.17
N GLN A 157 -10.38 17.64 -1.29
CA GLN A 157 -10.54 18.43 -0.08
C GLN A 157 -9.81 17.79 1.10
N ALA A 158 -9.26 18.65 1.96
CA ALA A 158 -8.69 18.19 3.23
C ALA A 158 -9.82 17.67 4.14
N ARG A 159 -9.59 16.51 4.75
CA ARG A 159 -10.45 15.85 5.72
C ARG A 159 -10.26 16.45 7.11
N LYS A 160 -9.01 16.80 7.46
CA LYS A 160 -8.69 17.51 8.70
C LYS A 160 -8.74 19.03 8.50
N THR A 161 -9.36 19.73 9.45
CA THR A 161 -9.43 21.20 9.42
C THR A 161 -8.02 21.79 9.53
N GLY A 162 -7.64 22.61 8.55
CA GLY A 162 -6.33 23.26 8.51
C GLY A 162 -5.19 22.42 7.92
N ALA A 163 -5.44 21.16 7.55
CA ALA A 163 -4.48 20.35 6.80
C ALA A 163 -4.44 20.76 5.32
N HIS A 164 -3.28 20.58 4.68
CA HIS A 164 -3.18 20.71 3.23
C HIS A 164 -3.57 19.37 2.58
N PRO A 165 -4.39 19.32 1.52
CA PRO A 165 -4.82 18.05 0.90
C PRO A 165 -3.66 17.12 0.49
N SER A 166 -2.51 17.68 0.13
CA SER A 166 -1.31 16.89 -0.20
C SER A 166 -0.76 16.05 0.95
N ASP A 167 -1.04 16.44 2.19
CA ASP A 167 -0.55 15.76 3.39
C ASP A 167 -1.44 14.55 3.75
N GLU A 168 -2.60 14.48 3.12
CA GLU A 168 -3.62 13.44 3.30
C GLU A 168 -3.76 12.52 2.10
N ILE A 169 -3.02 12.79 1.01
CA ILE A 169 -2.99 11.96 -0.20
C ILE A 169 -1.80 11.01 -0.14
N ILE A 170 -2.10 9.71 -0.20
CA ILE A 170 -1.11 8.64 -0.18
C ILE A 170 -1.04 8.00 -1.56
N LEU A 171 0.19 7.84 -2.06
CA LEU A 171 0.47 7.10 -3.28
C LEU A 171 0.89 5.67 -2.95
N PHE A 172 0.07 4.72 -3.35
CA PHE A 172 0.37 3.30 -3.24
C PHE A 172 0.93 2.80 -4.56
N LEU A 173 2.11 2.22 -4.50
CA LEU A 173 2.81 1.65 -5.64
C LEU A 173 2.94 0.16 -5.40
N PHE A 174 2.25 -0.63 -6.21
CA PHE A 174 2.23 -2.07 -6.05
C PHE A 174 3.06 -2.74 -7.14
N ASP A 175 3.71 -3.82 -6.74
CA ASP A 175 4.13 -4.88 -7.64
C ASP A 175 3.05 -5.98 -7.61
N ILE A 176 2.86 -6.65 -8.75
CA ILE A 176 1.92 -7.77 -8.85
C ILE A 176 2.74 -9.05 -8.96
N ASP A 177 2.64 -9.89 -7.94
CA ASP A 177 3.22 -11.23 -7.95
C ASP A 177 2.20 -12.26 -8.48
N GLN A 178 2.65 -13.20 -9.29
CA GLN A 178 1.79 -14.19 -9.95
C GLN A 178 2.00 -15.57 -9.33
N LEU A 179 0.95 -16.11 -8.71
CA LEU A 179 0.90 -17.50 -8.28
C LEU A 179 0.00 -18.30 -9.24
N GLY A 180 0.58 -19.31 -9.90
CA GLY A 180 -0.16 -20.22 -10.78
C GLY A 180 -0.41 -21.57 -10.11
N ILE A 181 -1.65 -22.03 -10.11
CA ILE A 181 -2.03 -23.40 -9.71
C ILE A 181 -2.52 -24.13 -10.96
N GLN A 182 -1.95 -25.29 -11.24
CA GLN A 182 -2.34 -26.14 -12.36
C GLN A 182 -2.61 -27.55 -11.85
N THR A 183 -3.71 -28.12 -12.33
CA THR A 183 -4.02 -29.54 -12.11
C THR A 183 -3.67 -30.28 -13.38
N ILE A 184 -2.92 -31.37 -13.24
CA ILE A 184 -2.50 -32.24 -14.35
C ILE A 184 -3.10 -33.62 -14.11
N SER A 185 -3.75 -34.17 -15.12
CA SER A 185 -4.38 -35.48 -15.10
C SER A 185 -3.60 -36.48 -15.99
N ALA A 186 -3.81 -37.77 -15.78
CA ALA A 186 -3.14 -38.81 -16.56
C ALA A 186 -3.62 -38.84 -18.02
N GLU A 187 -4.78 -38.25 -18.27
CA GLU A 187 -5.41 -38.15 -19.58
C GLU A 187 -4.88 -36.99 -20.43
N ASP A 188 -4.05 -36.09 -19.88
CA ASP A 188 -3.52 -34.92 -20.60
C ASP A 188 -2.37 -35.35 -21.54
N PRO A 189 -2.59 -35.38 -22.87
CA PRO A 189 -1.64 -35.96 -23.82
C PRO A 189 -0.42 -35.07 -24.05
N ASP A 190 -0.53 -33.77 -23.75
CA ASP A 190 0.51 -32.75 -23.89
C ASP A 190 0.51 -31.86 -22.65
N ILE A 191 1.42 -32.12 -21.70
CA ILE A 191 1.59 -31.31 -20.48
C ILE A 191 2.27 -29.98 -20.86
N ASN A 192 1.47 -28.99 -21.24
CA ASN A 192 1.96 -27.62 -21.40
C ASN A 192 1.77 -26.85 -20.09
N LEU A 193 2.82 -26.80 -19.28
CA LEU A 193 2.80 -26.04 -18.04
C LEU A 193 2.59 -24.56 -18.35
N PHE A 194 1.53 -23.96 -17.81
CA PHE A 194 1.32 -22.51 -17.88
C PHE A 194 2.48 -21.81 -17.14
N ARG A 195 3.14 -20.89 -17.85
CA ARG A 195 4.38 -20.23 -17.39
C ARG A 195 4.14 -18.85 -16.80
N GLY A 196 2.90 -18.54 -16.44
CA GLY A 196 2.48 -17.18 -16.11
C GLY A 196 1.99 -16.42 -17.33
N SER A 197 1.30 -15.31 -17.08
CA SER A 197 0.88 -14.37 -18.11
C SER A 197 1.88 -13.22 -18.23
N GLU A 198 1.88 -12.57 -19.40
CA GLU A 198 2.69 -11.37 -19.59
C GLU A 198 2.30 -10.30 -18.56
N GLN A 199 3.31 -9.79 -17.83
CA GLN A 199 3.08 -8.85 -16.73
C GLN A 199 2.25 -7.62 -17.15
N ALA A 200 2.42 -7.15 -18.38
CA ALA A 200 1.65 -6.02 -18.91
C ALA A 200 0.15 -6.32 -18.98
N ARG A 201 -0.23 -7.55 -19.36
CA ARG A 201 -1.63 -7.99 -19.40
C ARG A 201 -2.21 -8.14 -18.01
N VAL A 202 -1.46 -8.73 -17.08
CA VAL A 202 -1.88 -8.87 -15.67
C VAL A 202 -2.13 -7.50 -15.04
N VAL A 203 -1.21 -6.55 -15.26
CA VAL A 203 -1.36 -5.18 -14.74
C VAL A 203 -2.57 -4.47 -15.35
N ALA A 204 -2.78 -4.58 -16.66
CA ALA A 204 -3.93 -3.99 -17.33
C ALA A 204 -5.26 -4.62 -16.88
N ASP A 205 -5.27 -5.93 -16.64
CA ASP A 205 -6.45 -6.63 -16.17
C ASP A 205 -6.79 -6.29 -14.71
N ALA A 206 -5.79 -6.21 -13.84
CA ALA A 206 -5.93 -5.75 -12.46
C ALA A 206 -6.52 -4.33 -12.38
N GLU A 207 -6.06 -3.39 -13.22
CA GLU A 207 -6.64 -2.03 -13.30
C GLU A 207 -8.14 -2.09 -13.56
N LYS A 208 -8.54 -2.88 -14.54
CA LYS A 208 -9.94 -3.01 -14.93
C LYS A 208 -10.78 -3.64 -13.83
N ALA A 209 -10.26 -4.70 -13.20
CA ALA A 209 -10.92 -5.37 -12.08
C ALA A 209 -11.23 -4.39 -10.94
N PHE A 210 -10.21 -3.71 -10.43
CA PHE A 210 -10.35 -2.78 -9.32
C PHE A 210 -11.21 -1.56 -9.68
N VAL A 211 -11.05 -0.99 -10.88
CA VAL A 211 -11.87 0.16 -11.31
C VAL A 211 -13.33 -0.24 -11.51
N LYS A 212 -13.60 -1.41 -12.09
CA LYS A 212 -14.95 -1.90 -12.35
C LYS A 212 -15.70 -2.20 -11.05
N LEU A 213 -15.05 -2.85 -10.09
CA LEU A 213 -15.71 -3.31 -8.87
C LEU A 213 -15.72 -2.29 -7.73
N LEU A 214 -14.71 -1.43 -7.63
CA LEU A 214 -14.66 -0.44 -6.55
C LEU A 214 -15.16 0.93 -7.01
N ASP A 215 -15.19 1.21 -8.31
CA ASP A 215 -15.69 2.47 -8.89
C ASP A 215 -15.11 3.76 -8.25
N PRO A 216 -13.78 3.91 -8.15
CA PRO A 216 -13.15 5.11 -7.60
C PRO A 216 -13.56 6.39 -8.35
N GLY A 217 -13.78 7.47 -7.59
CA GLY A 217 -14.42 8.70 -8.09
C GLY A 217 -13.66 9.42 -9.21
N TYR A 218 -12.32 9.39 -9.19
CA TYR A 218 -11.51 10.10 -10.19
C TYR A 218 -11.16 9.26 -11.43
N ASN A 219 -11.52 7.97 -11.47
CA ASN A 219 -11.42 7.17 -12.70
C ASN A 219 -12.55 7.54 -13.67
N THR A 220 -12.22 8.10 -14.82
CA THR A 220 -13.22 8.45 -15.86
C THR A 220 -13.61 7.25 -16.72
N VAL A 221 -12.66 6.34 -16.99
CA VAL A 221 -12.93 5.06 -17.67
C VAL A 221 -13.36 4.05 -16.61
N LYS A 222 -14.52 3.40 -16.83
CA LYS A 222 -15.16 2.49 -15.85
C LYS A 222 -15.20 1.01 -16.27
N PHE A 223 -14.58 0.68 -17.40
CA PHE A 223 -14.44 -0.69 -17.93
C PHE A 223 -15.72 -1.54 -17.85
N ARG A 224 -16.85 -1.01 -18.34
CA ARG A 224 -18.17 -1.63 -18.17
C ARG A 224 -18.25 -3.08 -18.67
N ASN A 225 -17.45 -3.44 -19.67
CA ASN A 225 -17.41 -4.75 -20.33
C ASN A 225 -16.40 -5.73 -19.72
N TYR A 226 -15.67 -5.35 -18.66
CA TYR A 226 -14.79 -6.28 -17.93
C TYR A 226 -15.59 -7.51 -17.47
N PRO A 227 -15.07 -8.75 -17.65
CA PRO A 227 -13.67 -9.12 -17.89
C PRO A 227 -13.22 -9.08 -19.36
N LYS A 228 -14.15 -8.89 -20.32
CA LYS A 228 -13.84 -8.96 -21.76
C LYS A 228 -12.93 -7.81 -22.21
N GLY A 229 -11.86 -8.15 -22.94
CA GLY A 229 -10.93 -7.20 -23.56
C GLY A 229 -9.71 -7.89 -24.16
N GLU A 230 -9.01 -7.22 -25.08
CA GLU A 230 -7.87 -7.80 -25.82
C GLU A 230 -6.53 -7.69 -25.08
N ASP A 231 -6.41 -6.70 -24.20
CA ASP A 231 -5.20 -6.31 -23.48
C ASP A 231 -5.15 -6.85 -22.04
N GLY A 232 -6.19 -7.58 -21.59
CA GLY A 232 -6.25 -8.25 -20.29
C GLY A 232 -5.93 -9.75 -20.35
N LEU A 233 -6.46 -10.49 -19.38
CA LEU A 233 -6.29 -11.96 -19.25
C LEU A 233 -7.42 -12.77 -19.88
N TYR A 234 -8.50 -12.09 -20.30
CA TYR A 234 -9.64 -12.74 -20.94
C TYR A 234 -9.23 -13.48 -22.22
N GLY A 235 -9.71 -14.72 -22.37
CA GLY A 235 -9.43 -15.56 -23.53
C GLY A 235 -8.05 -16.23 -23.55
N LEU A 236 -7.23 -16.09 -22.50
CA LEU A 236 -5.92 -16.76 -22.41
C LEU A 236 -5.99 -18.25 -21.99
N GLY A 237 -7.20 -18.82 -21.88
CA GLY A 237 -7.39 -20.22 -21.48
C GLY A 237 -7.27 -20.49 -19.98
N LEU A 238 -7.26 -19.44 -19.14
CA LEU A 238 -7.33 -19.59 -17.69
C LEU A 238 -8.72 -20.04 -17.26
N THR A 239 -8.80 -21.04 -16.37
CA THR A 239 -10.07 -21.47 -15.76
C THR A 239 -10.63 -20.36 -14.87
N ASN A 240 -9.80 -19.84 -13.97
CA ASN A 240 -10.09 -18.67 -13.15
C ASN A 240 -8.79 -17.96 -12.75
N TYR A 241 -8.93 -16.76 -12.21
CA TYR A 241 -7.84 -16.02 -11.56
C TYR A 241 -8.42 -15.04 -10.55
N ALA A 242 -7.55 -14.56 -9.65
CA ALA A 242 -7.98 -13.70 -8.55
C ALA A 242 -6.96 -12.60 -8.24
N TYR A 243 -7.47 -11.47 -7.74
CA TYR A 243 -6.67 -10.35 -7.25
C TYR A 243 -6.93 -10.12 -5.77
N MET A 244 -5.85 -9.97 -5.00
CA MET A 244 -5.85 -9.71 -3.56
C MET A 244 -4.79 -8.65 -3.23
N LEU A 245 -4.95 -7.96 -2.10
CA LEU A 245 -3.96 -7.01 -1.60
C LEU A 245 -3.22 -7.60 -0.40
N ASN A 246 -1.93 -7.89 -0.57
CA ASN A 246 -1.08 -8.45 0.47
C ASN A 246 -0.48 -7.39 1.42
N GLU A 247 -1.30 -6.45 1.86
CA GLU A 247 -0.93 -5.46 2.87
C GLU A 247 -2.12 -5.15 3.77
N ASN A 248 -1.86 -4.79 5.03
CA ASN A 248 -2.90 -4.43 6.01
C ASN A 248 -3.49 -3.04 5.72
N ILE A 249 -4.16 -2.89 4.59
CA ILE A 249 -4.79 -1.64 4.13
C ILE A 249 -6.26 -1.86 3.80
N ARG A 250 -7.08 -0.83 3.99
CA ARG A 250 -8.47 -0.79 3.53
C ARG A 250 -8.67 0.33 2.54
N PHE A 251 -9.37 0.03 1.47
CA PHE A 251 -9.80 0.99 0.48
C PHE A 251 -11.31 1.13 0.50
N ASN A 252 -11.78 2.32 0.84
CA ASN A 252 -13.21 2.66 0.89
C ASN A 252 -13.59 3.38 -0.40
N THR A 253 -14.72 3.01 -0.98
CA THR A 253 -15.40 3.76 -2.03
C THR A 253 -16.86 3.94 -1.67
N ALA A 254 -17.59 4.70 -2.49
CA ALA A 254 -19.04 4.82 -2.31
C ALA A 254 -19.79 3.49 -2.48
N GLN A 255 -19.19 2.51 -3.18
CA GLN A 255 -19.84 1.23 -3.48
C GLN A 255 -19.46 0.13 -2.49
N SER A 256 -18.20 0.09 -2.05
CA SER A 256 -17.68 -1.04 -1.28
C SER A 256 -16.44 -0.64 -0.47
N MET A 257 -16.04 -1.52 0.44
CA MET A 257 -14.76 -1.49 1.13
C MET A 257 -13.97 -2.73 0.71
N PHE A 258 -12.72 -2.55 0.28
CA PHE A 258 -11.82 -3.64 -0.08
C PHE A 258 -10.69 -3.74 0.96
N LYS A 259 -10.64 -4.88 1.65
CA LYS A 259 -9.71 -5.15 2.75
C LYS A 259 -8.54 -6.02 2.27
N GLY A 260 -7.33 -5.50 2.37
CA GLY A 260 -6.11 -6.28 2.30
C GLY A 260 -5.71 -6.87 3.66
N ALA A 261 -4.77 -7.80 3.64
CA ALA A 261 -4.12 -8.37 4.81
C ALA A 261 -2.73 -8.85 4.43
N TYR A 262 -1.76 -8.63 5.30
CA TYR A 262 -0.39 -9.11 5.10
C TYR A 262 -0.25 -10.58 5.49
N SER A 263 0.29 -11.37 4.56
CA SER A 263 0.72 -12.75 4.71
C SER A 263 2.14 -12.91 4.17
N GLU A 264 2.99 -13.62 4.90
CA GLU A 264 4.33 -13.97 4.42
C GLU A 264 4.27 -14.85 3.17
N ALA A 265 3.20 -15.66 3.02
CA ALA A 265 2.96 -16.50 1.86
C ALA A 265 2.41 -15.72 0.64
N GLY A 266 2.15 -14.42 0.76
CA GLY A 266 1.56 -13.60 -0.31
C GLY A 266 0.04 -13.52 -0.27
N PHE A 267 -0.64 -14.51 0.32
CA PHE A 267 -2.10 -14.57 0.46
C PHE A 267 -2.52 -15.43 1.65
N ASP A 268 -3.74 -15.25 2.14
CA ASP A 268 -4.47 -16.16 3.04
C ASP A 268 -5.99 -15.88 2.97
N ASN A 269 -6.77 -16.28 3.98
CA ASN A 269 -8.23 -16.11 3.97
C ASN A 269 -8.71 -14.78 4.59
N ARG A 270 -7.80 -13.88 4.94
CA ARG A 270 -8.10 -12.60 5.58
C ARG A 270 -8.25 -11.46 4.56
N GLN A 271 -7.75 -11.61 3.33
CA GLN A 271 -7.93 -10.61 2.26
C GLN A 271 -9.28 -10.77 1.55
N ASP A 272 -9.90 -9.64 1.22
CA ASP A 272 -10.94 -9.60 0.21
C ASP A 272 -10.32 -9.93 -1.16
N THR A 273 -11.13 -10.52 -2.03
CA THR A 273 -10.65 -11.10 -3.28
C THR A 273 -11.58 -10.73 -4.44
N ILE A 274 -11.01 -10.23 -5.54
CA ILE A 274 -11.74 -10.16 -6.81
C ILE A 274 -11.48 -11.47 -7.55
N VAL A 275 -12.53 -12.24 -7.85
CA VAL A 275 -12.42 -13.50 -8.61
C VAL A 275 -13.01 -13.32 -10.00
N VAL A 276 -12.31 -13.86 -10.99
CA VAL A 276 -12.79 -13.91 -12.38
C VAL A 276 -12.84 -15.35 -12.85
N GLU A 277 -14.01 -15.75 -13.36
CA GLU A 277 -14.27 -17.07 -13.92
C GLU A 277 -15.09 -16.92 -15.21
N GLY A 278 -14.42 -17.15 -16.35
CA GLY A 278 -15.01 -16.90 -17.67
C GLY A 278 -15.47 -15.45 -17.85
N ASP A 279 -16.79 -15.26 -17.94
CA ASP A 279 -17.44 -13.95 -18.09
C ASP A 279 -17.84 -13.31 -16.75
N ASN A 280 -17.74 -14.06 -15.66
CA ASN A 280 -18.22 -13.64 -14.34
C ASN A 280 -17.07 -13.01 -13.54
N VAL A 281 -17.41 -11.93 -12.82
CA VAL A 281 -16.49 -11.19 -11.95
C VAL A 281 -17.21 -10.92 -10.65
N GLU A 282 -16.60 -11.32 -9.53
CA GLU A 282 -17.20 -11.23 -8.20
C GLU A 282 -16.20 -10.66 -7.18
N LEU A 283 -16.70 -9.85 -6.25
CA LEU A 283 -15.97 -9.44 -5.05
C LEU A 283 -16.36 -10.35 -3.90
N ILE A 284 -15.41 -11.15 -3.41
CA ILE A 284 -15.56 -12.03 -2.26
C ILE A 284 -14.94 -11.34 -1.05
N PHE A 285 -15.76 -11.10 -0.02
CA PHE A 285 -15.29 -10.54 1.24
C PHE A 285 -14.72 -11.64 2.14
N ALA A 286 -13.55 -11.40 2.72
CA ALA A 286 -13.00 -12.25 3.75
C ALA A 286 -13.94 -12.25 4.96
N LYS A 287 -14.28 -13.44 5.45
CA LYS A 287 -15.08 -13.59 6.67
C LYS A 287 -14.42 -12.81 7.81
N ALA A 288 -15.22 -12.09 8.59
CA ALA A 288 -14.73 -11.56 9.85
C ALA A 288 -14.23 -12.74 10.67
N GLY A 289 -12.95 -12.73 11.06
CA GLY A 289 -12.45 -13.71 12.01
C GLY A 289 -13.25 -13.57 13.30
N GLU A 290 -13.77 -14.69 13.80
CA GLU A 290 -14.23 -14.82 15.19
C GLU A 290 -13.07 -14.59 16.16
#